data_AF-A0A257U990-F1
#
_entry.id   AF-A0A257U990-F1
#
_cell.length_a   1.000
_cell.length_b   1.000
_cell.length_c   1.000
_cell.angle_alpha   90.00
_cell.angle_beta   90.00
_cell.angle_gamma   90.00
#
_symmetry.space_group_name_H-M   'P 1'
#
loop_
_entity.id
_entity.type
_entity.pdbx_description
1 polymer ?
#
loop_
_entity_poly.entity_id
_entity_poly.type
_entity_poly.pdbx_seq_one_letter_code
_entity_poly.pdbx_strand_id
1 'polypeptide(L)'
;MATVPNFANGLSPKSWETFLVEVLPPQGCWTDEEYLVLTEHTNRLIEFTDGFLEELPMPTDHHQAIVEFLSDEFRQFINPRGG
;
A
#
# COMPACT_ATOMS: atom_id res chain seq x y z
N MET A 1 -11.88 41.94 1.10
CA MET A 1 -10.93 41.09 0.35
C MET A 1 -9.98 40.48 1.38
N ALA A 2 -10.15 39.19 1.70
CA ALA A 2 -9.29 38.52 2.67
C ALA A 2 -7.99 38.12 1.97
N THR A 3 -6.86 38.60 2.49
CA THR A 3 -5.52 38.29 2.01
C THR A 3 -5.23 36.81 2.30
N VAL A 4 -5.10 36.01 1.24
CA VAL A 4 -4.63 34.62 1.33
C VAL A 4 -3.17 34.64 1.78
N PRO A 5 -2.76 33.96 2.86
CA PRO A 5 -1.36 33.95 3.26
C PRO A 5 -0.53 33.24 2.17
N ASN A 6 0.47 33.96 1.66
CA ASN A 6 1.46 33.41 0.74
C ASN A 6 2.41 32.49 1.54
N PHE A 7 2.19 31.18 1.48
CA PHE A 7 3.08 30.19 2.11
C PHE A 7 4.35 29.89 1.30
N ALA A 8 4.56 30.55 0.17
CA ALA A 8 5.79 30.41 -0.59
C ALA A 8 6.86 31.33 0.01
N ASN A 9 7.60 30.85 1.01
CA ASN A 9 9.01 31.15 1.29
C ASN A 9 9.43 30.55 2.65
N GLY A 10 9.95 29.32 2.66
CA GLY A 10 10.61 28.80 3.87
C GLY A 10 10.79 27.29 3.99
N LEU A 11 10.19 26.48 3.12
CA LEU A 11 10.36 25.04 3.21
C LEU A 11 11.51 24.59 2.31
N SER A 12 12.64 24.30 2.95
CA SER A 12 13.68 23.43 2.40
C SER A 12 13.03 22.21 1.74
N PRO A 13 13.56 21.68 0.61
CA PRO A 13 13.00 20.52 -0.11
C PRO A 13 12.78 19.25 0.73
N LYS A 14 13.19 19.23 2.01
CA LYS A 14 13.02 18.15 2.99
C LYS A 14 11.77 18.25 3.90
N SER A 15 10.83 19.16 3.63
CA SER A 15 9.75 19.44 4.59
C SER A 15 8.63 18.39 4.65
N TRP A 16 8.29 17.74 3.54
CA TRP A 16 7.10 16.88 3.47
C TRP A 16 7.38 15.45 3.92
N GLU A 17 8.54 14.88 3.59
CA GLU A 17 8.96 13.56 4.09
C GLU A 17 9.07 13.56 5.62
N THR A 18 9.66 14.61 6.18
CA THR A 18 9.77 14.81 7.63
C THR A 18 8.40 14.90 8.28
N PHE A 19 7.48 15.70 7.72
CA PHE A 19 6.11 15.81 8.20
C PHE A 19 5.36 14.47 8.16
N LEU A 20 5.53 13.67 7.11
CA LEU A 20 4.91 12.34 7.02
C LEU A 20 5.42 11.41 8.12
N VAL A 21 6.73 11.42 8.41
CA VAL A 21 7.30 10.62 9.51
C VAL A 21 6.75 11.03 10.88
N GLU A 22 6.44 12.32 11.07
CA GLU A 22 5.87 12.83 12.33
C GLU A 22 4.38 12.49 12.49
N VAL A 23 3.62 12.40 11.40
CA VAL A 23 2.16 12.21 11.42
C VAL A 23 1.76 10.75 11.27
N LEU A 24 2.52 9.96 10.50
CA LEU A 24 2.20 8.56 10.26
C LEU A 24 2.58 7.70 11.48
N PRO A 25 1.85 6.58 11.70
CA PRO A 25 2.23 5.62 12.73
C PRO A 25 3.65 5.11 12.49
N PRO A 26 4.47 4.96 13.55
CA PRO A 26 5.74 4.26 13.43
C PRO A 26 5.51 2.77 13.13
N GLN A 27 6.50 2.11 12.53
CA GLN A 27 6.48 0.66 12.31
C GLN A 27 6.30 -0.08 13.64
N GLY A 28 5.41 -1.08 13.65
CA GLY A 28 4.95 -1.80 14.84
C GLY A 28 3.76 -1.15 15.56
N CYS A 29 3.28 0.01 15.10
CA CYS A 29 2.12 0.70 15.70
C CYS A 29 0.98 0.95 14.72
N TRP A 30 1.10 0.52 13.47
CA TRP A 30 0.01 0.60 12.50
C TRP A 30 -1.16 -0.27 12.94
N THR A 31 -2.37 0.21 12.75
CA THR A 31 -3.58 -0.62 12.87
C THR A 31 -4.04 -1.15 11.52
N ASP A 32 -4.88 -2.18 11.55
CA ASP A 32 -5.52 -2.71 10.35
C ASP A 32 -6.31 -1.61 9.60
N GLU A 33 -7.02 -0.74 10.31
CA GLU A 33 -7.81 0.34 9.69
C GLU A 33 -6.92 1.37 8.99
N GLU A 34 -5.79 1.74 9.57
CA GLU A 34 -4.84 2.67 8.97
C GLU A 34 -4.19 2.07 7.72
N TYR A 35 -3.83 0.78 7.77
CA TYR A 35 -3.35 0.03 6.62
C TYR A 35 -4.39 -0.05 5.50
N LEU A 36 -5.65 -0.34 5.84
CA LEU A 36 -6.74 -0.39 4.85
C LEU A 36 -6.90 0.96 4.14
N VAL A 37 -6.96 2.07 4.89
CA VAL A 37 -7.02 3.42 4.30
C VAL A 37 -5.83 3.69 3.39
N LEU A 38 -4.61 3.29 3.79
CA LEU A 38 -3.43 3.43 2.93
C LEU A 38 -3.61 2.67 1.60
N THR A 39 -4.04 1.41 1.66
CA THR A 39 -4.19 0.54 0.47
C THR A 39 -5.36 0.93 -0.44
N GLU A 40 -6.40 1.58 0.09
CA GLU A 40 -7.48 2.16 -0.72
C GLU A 40 -7.00 3.32 -1.62
N HIS A 41 -5.87 3.96 -1.26
CA HIS A 41 -5.33 5.13 -1.93
C HIS A 41 -4.03 4.88 -2.70
N THR A 42 -3.54 3.64 -2.78
CA THR A 42 -2.31 3.30 -3.49
C THR A 42 -2.42 1.98 -4.25
N ASN A 43 -1.77 1.92 -5.42
CA ASN A 43 -1.63 0.67 -6.19
C ASN A 43 -0.32 -0.07 -5.87
N ARG A 44 0.40 0.36 -4.82
CA ARG A 44 1.62 -0.33 -4.39
C ARG A 44 1.24 -1.62 -3.67
N LEU A 45 2.03 -2.66 -3.91
CA LEU A 45 1.88 -3.92 -3.19
C LEU A 45 2.52 -3.76 -1.82
N ILE A 46 1.68 -3.67 -0.80
CA ILE A 46 2.10 -3.50 0.59
C ILE A 46 1.44 -4.62 1.39
N GLU A 47 2.21 -5.30 2.20
CA GLU A 47 1.74 -6.29 3.16
C GLU A 47 1.76 -5.69 4.57
N PHE A 48 0.78 -6.08 5.39
CA PHE A 48 0.69 -5.68 6.78
C PHE A 48 0.76 -6.90 7.69
N THR A 49 1.64 -6.86 8.70
CA THR A 49 1.78 -7.94 9.69
C THR A 49 2.19 -7.36 11.03
N ASP A 50 1.42 -7.62 12.09
CA ASP A 50 1.72 -7.26 13.48
C ASP A 50 2.14 -5.78 13.68
N GLY A 51 1.49 -4.86 12.98
CA GLY A 51 1.80 -3.42 13.08
C GLY A 51 2.88 -2.94 12.10
N PHE A 52 3.43 -3.83 11.26
CA PHE A 52 4.49 -3.51 10.31
C PHE A 52 3.98 -3.51 8.87
N LEU A 53 4.49 -2.57 8.07
CA LEU A 53 4.25 -2.48 6.63
C LEU A 53 5.49 -2.90 5.85
N GLU A 54 5.33 -3.84 4.93
CA GLU A 54 6.37 -4.30 4.02
C GLU A 54 5.97 -4.02 2.57
N GLU A 55 6.86 -3.37 1.81
CA GLU A 55 6.64 -3.20 0.38
C GLU A 55 7.11 -4.45 -0.37
N LEU A 56 6.23 -5.01 -1.19
CA LEU A 56 6.53 -6.17 -2.01
C LEU A 56 7.14 -5.73 -3.36
N PRO A 57 8.09 -6.52 -3.90
CA PRO A 57 8.61 -6.28 -5.24
C PRO A 57 7.50 -6.43 -6.29
N MET A 58 7.62 -5.69 -7.38
CA MET A 58 6.72 -5.87 -8.53
C MET A 58 6.83 -7.31 -9.04
N PRO A 59 5.72 -8.05 -9.18
CA PRO A 59 5.74 -9.38 -9.76
C PRO A 59 6.33 -9.36 -11.16
N THR A 60 7.10 -10.40 -11.48
CA THR A 60 7.60 -10.61 -12.84
C THR A 60 6.54 -11.28 -13.70
N ASP A 61 6.68 -11.20 -15.03
CA ASP A 61 5.83 -11.94 -15.96
C ASP A 61 5.85 -13.45 -15.67
N HIS A 62 7.01 -13.98 -15.27
CA HIS A 62 7.14 -15.39 -14.90
C HIS A 62 6.36 -15.74 -13.62
N HIS A 63 6.42 -14.88 -12.60
CA HIS A 63 5.61 -15.03 -11.39
C HIS A 63 4.11 -15.02 -11.73
N GLN A 64 3.67 -14.08 -12.57
CA GLN A 64 2.26 -13.99 -12.96
C GLN A 64 1.81 -15.21 -13.75
N ALA A 65 2.63 -15.72 -14.67
CA ALA A 65 2.32 -16.95 -15.40
C ALA A 65 2.12 -18.16 -14.48
N ILE A 66 2.90 -18.27 -13.40
CA ILE A 66 2.73 -19.34 -12.40
C ILE A 66 1.41 -19.16 -11.63
N VAL A 67 1.09 -17.94 -11.20
CA VAL A 67 -0.14 -17.64 -10.46
C VAL A 67 -1.38 -17.92 -11.32
N GLU A 68 -1.36 -17.51 -12.60
CA GLU A 68 -2.42 -17.80 -13.56
C GLU A 68 -2.65 -19.31 -13.70
N PHE A 69 -1.58 -20.07 -13.95
CA PHE A 69 -1.64 -21.52 -14.06
C PHE A 69 -2.26 -22.17 -12.80
N LEU A 70 -1.79 -21.80 -11.62
CA LEU A 70 -2.30 -22.36 -10.36
C LEU A 70 -3.76 -21.98 -10.10
N SER A 71 -4.12 -20.72 -10.38
CA SER A 71 -5.50 -20.23 -10.26
C SER A 71 -6.44 -21.01 -11.19
N ASP A 72 -6.03 -21.27 -12.42
CA ASP A 72 -6.85 -21.97 -13.41
C ASP A 72 -7.00 -23.45 -13.08
N GLU A 73 -5.94 -24.13 -12.64
CA GLU A 73 -6.02 -25.51 -12.16
C GLU A 73 -6.90 -25.62 -10.91
N PHE A 74 -6.76 -24.68 -9.97
CA PHE A 74 -7.61 -24.63 -8.79
C PHE A 74 -9.09 -24.44 -9.16
N ARG A 75 -9.40 -23.49 -10.05
CA ARG A 75 -10.77 -23.27 -10.55
C ARG A 75 -11.35 -24.51 -11.22
N GLN A 76 -10.58 -25.16 -12.10
CA GLN A 76 -11.00 -26.41 -12.73
C GLN A 76 -11.30 -27.50 -11.70
N PHE A 77 -10.53 -27.53 -10.61
CA PHE A 77 -10.78 -28.46 -9.50
C PHE A 77 -12.05 -28.11 -8.71
N ILE A 78 -12.29 -26.84 -8.34
CA ILE A 78 -13.43 -26.48 -7.48
C ILE A 78 -14.76 -26.34 -8.22
N ASN A 79 -14.77 -25.95 -9.49
CA ASN A 79 -16.00 -25.65 -10.23
C ASN A 79 -16.99 -26.83 -10.31
N PRO A 80 -16.56 -28.08 -10.60
CA PRO A 80 -17.46 -29.23 -10.58
C PRO A 80 -18.02 -29.57 -9.19
N ARG A 81 -17.46 -28.98 -8.13
CA ARG A 81 -17.80 -29.24 -6.72
C ARG A 81 -18.67 -28.14 -6.09
N GLY A 82 -19.08 -27.14 -6.87
CA GLY A 82 -19.96 -26.07 -6.40
C GLY A 82 -19.28 -24.72 -6.15
N GLY A 83 -17.96 -24.62 -6.44
CA GLY A 83 -17.17 -23.41 -6.17
C GLY A 83 -16.64 -23.38 -4.74
#